data_AF-A0A0W1AFJ0-F1
#
_entry.id   AF-A0A0W1AFJ0-F1
#
_cell.length_a   1.000
_cell.length_b   1.000
_cell.length_c   1.000
_cell.angle_alpha   90.00
_cell.angle_beta   90.00
_cell.angle_gamma   90.00
#
_symmetry.space_group_name_H-M   'P 1'
#
loop_
_entity.id
_entity.type
_entity.pdbx_description
1 polymer ?
#
loop_
_entity_poly.entity_id
_entity_poly.type
_entity_poly.pdbx_seq_one_letter_code
_entity_poly.pdbx_strand_id
1 'polypeptide(L)'
;MNDTTALLPHIKLRFNIEHPSYEECYIFGYECALSEVDEQDNPFREGSQEAEQWLEGWWVGTFGEKPLFTMDSLDEEETLLDKEVAANDQQYCHKNSFLSLVFEISGAIAASAIVGYQLLELVA
;
A
#
# COMPACT_ATOMS: atom_id res chain seq x y z
N MET A 1 3.96 -5.54 24.92
CA MET A 1 4.45 -4.82 23.73
C MET A 1 4.16 -5.68 22.51
N ASN A 2 3.12 -5.36 21.77
CA ASN A 2 2.85 -5.82 20.41
C ASN A 2 1.82 -4.83 19.86
N ASP A 3 2.24 -3.57 19.74
CA ASP A 3 1.35 -2.54 19.23
C ASP A 3 1.47 -2.54 17.71
N THR A 4 0.62 -3.36 17.07
CA THR A 4 0.60 -3.52 15.61
C THR A 4 0.18 -2.23 14.90
N THR A 5 -0.39 -1.26 15.62
CA THR A 5 -0.76 0.05 15.07
C THR A 5 0.47 0.88 14.69
N ALA A 6 1.58 0.75 15.41
CA ALA A 6 2.83 1.45 15.08
C ALA A 6 3.52 0.89 13.83
N LEU A 7 3.30 -0.40 13.50
CA LEU A 7 3.93 -1.07 12.36
C LEU A 7 3.10 -0.94 11.07
N LEU A 8 1.79 -0.67 11.20
CA LEU A 8 0.88 -0.62 10.06
C LEU A 8 1.27 0.47 9.03
N PRO A 9 1.64 1.71 9.41
CA PRO A 9 2.07 2.74 8.46
C PRO A 9 3.33 2.32 7.69
N HIS A 10 4.30 1.74 8.41
CA HIS A 10 5.55 1.31 7.81
C HIS A 10 5.35 0.14 6.83
N ILE A 11 4.43 -0.77 7.12
CA ILE A 11 4.05 -1.88 6.23
C ILE A 11 3.29 -1.35 5.00
N LYS A 12 2.34 -0.43 5.20
CA LYS A 12 1.61 0.22 4.10
C LYS A 12 2.55 0.90 3.12
N LEU A 13 3.50 1.69 3.63
CA LEU A 13 4.53 2.35 2.82
C LEU A 13 5.47 1.34 2.14
N ARG A 14 5.96 0.33 2.88
CA ARG A 14 6.92 -0.66 2.34
C ARG A 14 6.34 -1.51 1.21
N PHE A 15 5.04 -1.81 1.28
CA PHE A 15 4.36 -2.62 0.29
C PHE A 15 3.53 -1.77 -0.70
N ASN A 16 3.67 -0.43 -0.64
CA ASN A 16 2.90 0.53 -1.45
C ASN A 16 1.37 0.32 -1.36
N ILE A 17 0.86 -0.27 -0.28
CA ILE A 17 -0.55 -0.71 -0.19
C ILE A 17 -1.51 0.47 -0.28
N GLU A 18 -1.07 1.64 0.21
CA GLU A 18 -1.72 2.94 0.05
C GLU A 18 -0.58 3.95 -0.10
N HIS A 19 -0.56 4.70 -1.21
CA HIS A 19 0.33 5.84 -1.38
C HIS A 19 -0.40 7.11 -0.93
N PRO A 20 0.23 7.95 -0.09
CA PRO A 20 -0.38 9.22 0.26
C PRO A 20 -0.53 10.07 -0.99
N SER A 21 -1.64 10.80 -1.08
CA SER A 21 -1.82 11.79 -2.15
C SER A 21 -0.80 12.91 -2.01
N TYR A 22 -0.62 13.70 -3.06
CA TYR A 22 0.29 14.85 -3.03
C TYR A 22 -0.18 15.91 -2.02
N GLU A 23 -1.49 16.09 -1.91
CA GLU A 23 -2.11 16.98 -0.94
C GLU A 23 -1.91 16.45 0.49
N GLU A 24 -2.01 15.12 0.71
CA GLU A 24 -1.68 14.51 2.00
C GLU A 24 -0.20 14.71 2.37
N CYS A 25 0.71 14.57 1.39
CA CYS A 25 2.14 14.84 1.59
C CYS A 25 2.39 16.31 1.98
N TYR A 26 1.72 17.24 1.30
CA TYR A 26 1.79 18.68 1.59
C TYR A 26 1.30 18.98 3.02
N ILE A 27 0.11 18.50 3.40
CA ILE A 27 -0.44 18.73 4.73
C ILE A 27 0.47 18.15 5.80
N PHE A 28 1.01 16.94 5.57
CA PHE A 28 1.95 16.32 6.48
C PHE A 28 3.21 17.17 6.68
N GLY A 29 3.76 17.75 5.61
CA GLY A 29 4.88 18.70 5.70
C GLY A 29 4.57 19.94 6.51
N TYR A 30 3.38 20.51 6.31
CA TYR A 30 2.90 21.67 7.06
C TYR A 30 2.79 21.36 8.57
N GLU A 31 2.22 20.21 8.94
CA GLU A 31 2.11 19.77 10.33
C GLU A 31 3.49 19.49 10.97
N CYS A 32 4.43 18.94 10.21
CA CYS A 32 5.81 18.75 10.64
C CYS A 32 6.48 20.09 10.99
N ALA A 33 6.30 21.12 10.15
CA ALA A 33 6.84 22.45 10.43
C ALA A 33 6.23 23.09 11.68
N LEU A 34 4.90 22.96 11.87
CA LEU A 34 4.23 23.42 13.09
C LEU A 34 4.70 22.68 14.35
N SER A 35 5.18 21.45 14.19
CA SER A 35 5.70 20.61 15.27
C SER A 35 7.21 20.75 15.48
N GLU A 36 7.86 21.74 14.83
CA GLU A 36 9.30 22.01 14.91
C GLU A 36 10.18 20.83 14.47
N VAL A 37 9.69 20.01 13.53
CA VAL A 37 10.47 18.94 12.89
C VAL A 37 11.45 19.55 11.87
N ASP A 38 12.68 19.05 11.80
CA ASP A 38 13.70 19.56 10.87
C ASP A 38 13.34 19.22 9.42
N GLU A 39 13.73 20.08 8.48
CA GLU A 39 13.57 19.86 7.03
C GLU A 39 14.21 18.53 6.59
N GLN A 40 15.32 18.13 7.21
CA GLN A 40 16.06 16.91 6.90
C GLN A 40 15.35 15.62 7.32
N ASP A 41 14.32 15.72 8.17
CA ASP A 41 13.55 14.57 8.63
C ASP A 41 12.39 14.21 7.67
N ASN A 42 12.41 14.75 6.45
CA ASN A 42 11.49 14.38 5.39
C ASN A 42 11.54 12.84 5.16
N PRO A 43 10.42 12.11 5.34
CA PRO A 43 10.42 10.66 5.21
C PRO A 43 10.40 10.18 3.75
N PHE A 44 10.18 11.08 2.80
CA PHE A 44 10.11 10.76 1.38
C PHE A 44 11.50 10.76 0.75
N ARG A 45 11.62 10.04 -0.35
CA ARG A 45 12.90 9.91 -1.06
C ARG A 45 13.23 11.24 -1.74
N GLU A 46 14.46 11.74 -1.55
CA GLU A 46 14.96 12.93 -2.25
C GLU A 46 14.74 12.86 -3.78
N GLY A 47 14.19 13.95 -4.33
CA GLY A 47 13.88 14.09 -5.76
C GLY A 47 12.59 13.39 -6.21
N SER A 48 11.80 12.83 -5.29
CA SER A 48 10.44 12.37 -5.60
C SER A 48 9.43 13.53 -5.52
N GLN A 49 8.28 13.41 -6.18
CA GLN A 49 7.25 14.45 -6.14
C GLN A 49 6.65 14.60 -4.74
N GLU A 50 6.51 13.50 -4.00
CA GLU A 50 6.05 13.49 -2.61
C GLU A 50 6.98 14.30 -1.70
N ALA A 51 8.30 14.17 -1.91
CA ALA A 51 9.29 14.94 -1.17
C ALA A 51 9.18 16.44 -1.47
N GLU A 52 8.93 16.82 -2.72
CA GLU A 52 8.73 18.23 -3.12
C GLU A 52 7.46 18.81 -2.49
N GLN A 53 6.35 18.07 -2.50
CA GLN A 53 5.07 18.50 -1.91
C GLN A 53 5.17 18.65 -0.39
N TRP A 54 5.81 17.69 0.28
CA TRP A 54 6.09 17.79 1.71
C TRP A 54 6.93 19.02 2.04
N LEU A 55 7.98 19.28 1.25
CA LEU A 55 8.86 20.44 1.44
C LEU A 55 8.08 21.75 1.30
N GLU A 56 7.20 21.84 0.29
CA GLU A 56 6.36 23.02 0.06
C GLU A 56 5.46 23.31 1.26
N GLY A 57 4.78 22.28 1.79
CA GLY A 57 3.99 22.40 3.01
C GLY A 57 4.82 22.83 4.22
N TRP A 58 6.02 22.24 4.39
CA TRP A 58 6.92 22.55 5.49
C TRP A 58 7.39 24.01 5.47
N TRP A 59 7.74 24.55 4.30
CA TRP A 59 8.09 25.97 4.17
C TRP A 59 6.93 26.88 4.55
N VAL A 60 5.70 26.59 4.08
CA VAL A 60 4.49 27.37 4.41
C VAL A 60 4.25 27.37 5.92
N GLY A 61 4.39 26.21 6.58
CA GLY A 61 4.24 26.08 8.03
C GLY A 61 5.31 26.85 8.80
N THR A 62 6.55 26.80 8.34
CA THR A 62 7.69 27.51 8.93
C THR A 62 7.51 29.03 8.88
N PHE A 63 6.92 29.55 7.79
CA PHE A 63 6.60 30.97 7.67
C PHE A 63 5.29 31.38 8.37
N GLY A 64 4.56 30.42 8.96
CA GLY A 64 3.29 30.68 9.66
C GLY A 64 2.17 31.11 8.72
N GLU A 65 2.27 30.77 7.44
CA GLU A 65 1.24 31.06 6.44
C GLU A 65 0.08 30.06 6.56
N LYS A 66 -1.08 30.44 6.01
CA LYS A 66 -2.26 29.56 5.98
C LYS A 66 -2.01 28.45 4.95
N PRO A 67 -2.28 27.16 5.26
CA PRO A 67 -2.03 26.09 4.33
C PRO A 67 -2.99 26.18 3.13
N LEU A 68 -2.50 25.73 1.96
CA LEU A 68 -3.28 25.66 0.72
C LEU A 68 -4.40 24.62 0.83
N PHE A 69 -4.09 23.49 1.46
CA PHE A 69 -4.99 22.37 1.69
C PHE A 69 -5.22 22.15 3.18
N THR A 70 -6.37 21.61 3.52
CA THR A 70 -6.75 21.23 4.90
C THR A 70 -7.30 19.81 4.91
N MET A 71 -7.27 19.12 6.05
CA MET A 71 -7.81 17.76 6.11
C MET A 71 -9.29 17.71 5.73
N ASP A 72 -10.06 18.72 6.17
CA ASP A 72 -11.47 18.88 5.81
C ASP A 72 -11.69 18.98 4.27
N SER A 73 -10.73 19.55 3.52
CA SER A 73 -10.84 19.65 2.06
C SER A 73 -10.54 18.33 1.34
N LEU A 74 -9.79 17.41 1.95
CA LEU A 74 -9.48 16.11 1.35
C LEU A 74 -10.65 15.13 1.48
N ASP A 75 -11.36 15.17 2.60
CA ASP A 75 -12.54 14.34 2.84
C ASP A 75 -13.68 14.65 1.85
N GLU A 76 -13.81 15.91 1.43
CA GLU A 76 -14.77 16.33 0.41
C GLU A 76 -14.36 15.84 -1.00
N GLU A 77 -13.06 15.80 -1.32
CA GLU A 77 -12.54 15.39 -2.62
C GLU A 77 -12.51 13.86 -2.82
N GLU A 78 -12.27 13.08 -1.76
CA GLU A 78 -12.35 11.61 -1.80
C GLU A 78 -13.74 11.10 -2.21
N THR A 79 -14.80 11.89 -2.00
CA THR A 79 -16.16 11.53 -2.43
C THR A 79 -16.44 11.78 -3.92
N LEU A 80 -15.58 12.55 -4.61
CA LEU A 80 -15.82 13.04 -5.97
C LEU A 80 -14.82 12.54 -7.03
N LEU A 81 -13.64 12.07 -6.63
CA LEU A 81 -12.61 11.58 -7.55
C LEU A 81 -12.53 10.05 -7.53
N ASP A 82 -12.69 9.42 -8.70
CA ASP A 82 -12.27 8.03 -8.92
C ASP A 82 -10.77 7.95 -8.63
N LYS A 83 -10.41 7.48 -7.43
CA LYS A 83 -9.01 7.33 -6.98
C LYS A 83 -8.25 6.55 -8.04
N GLU A 84 -7.20 7.14 -8.63
CA GLU A 84 -6.39 6.42 -9.61
C GLU A 84 -5.79 5.20 -8.93
N VAL A 85 -6.26 4.02 -9.34
CA VAL A 85 -5.85 2.73 -8.78
C VAL A 85 -4.37 2.56 -9.10
N ALA A 86 -3.52 2.55 -8.06
CA ALA A 86 -2.11 2.32 -8.25
C ALA A 86 -1.92 0.93 -8.89
N ALA A 87 -0.89 0.74 -9.72
CA ALA A 87 -0.68 -0.53 -10.43
C ALA A 87 -0.57 -1.76 -9.49
N ASN A 88 -0.30 -1.51 -8.21
CA ASN A 88 -0.17 -2.48 -7.14
C ASN A 88 -1.35 -2.49 -6.15
N ASP A 89 -2.40 -1.69 -6.36
CA ASP A 89 -3.69 -1.79 -5.67
C ASP A 89 -4.45 -3.02 -6.16
N GLN A 90 -3.82 -4.19 -6.01
CA GLN A 90 -4.44 -5.46 -6.31
C GLN A 90 -5.25 -5.87 -5.10
N GLN A 91 -6.57 -5.76 -5.21
CA GLN A 91 -7.48 -6.43 -4.30
C GLN A 91 -7.18 -7.94 -4.36
N TYR A 92 -6.76 -8.53 -3.24
CA TYR A 92 -6.50 -9.97 -3.16
C TYR A 92 -7.80 -10.73 -3.46
N CYS A 93 -7.99 -11.08 -4.72
CA CYS A 93 -9.12 -11.84 -5.20
C CYS A 93 -8.89 -13.31 -4.82
N HIS A 94 -9.36 -13.75 -3.65
CA HIS A 94 -9.46 -15.19 -3.37
C HIS A 94 -10.60 -15.81 -4.21
N LYS A 95 -10.39 -15.89 -5.52
CA LYS A 95 -11.33 -16.51 -6.46
C LYS A 95 -11.16 -18.03 -6.42
N ASN A 96 -11.75 -18.68 -5.42
CA ASN A 96 -11.98 -20.12 -5.48
C ASN A 96 -13.11 -20.41 -6.46
N SER A 97 -12.78 -20.44 -7.75
CA SER A 97 -13.71 -20.90 -8.78
C SER A 97 -13.92 -22.41 -8.66
N PHE A 98 -15.15 -22.88 -8.83
CA PHE A 98 -15.48 -24.31 -8.84
C PHE A 98 -14.60 -25.11 -9.81
N LEU A 99 -14.22 -24.50 -10.95
CA LEU A 99 -13.31 -25.13 -11.90
C LEU A 99 -11.90 -25.32 -11.34
N SER A 100 -11.41 -24.38 -10.54
CA SER A 100 -10.11 -24.50 -9.86
C SER A 100 -10.09 -25.69 -8.91
N LEU A 101 -11.17 -25.85 -8.13
CA LEU A 101 -11.35 -26.99 -7.23
C LEU A 101 -11.37 -28.32 -8.01
N VAL A 102 -12.08 -28.37 -9.14
CA VAL A 102 -12.16 -29.58 -9.98
C VAL A 102 -10.78 -29.93 -10.55
N PHE A 103 -10.03 -28.96 -11.06
CA PHE A 103 -8.68 -29.20 -11.58
C PHE A 103 -7.70 -29.65 -10.50
N GLU A 104 -7.79 -29.07 -9.30
CA GLU A 104 -6.93 -29.42 -8.17
C GLU A 104 -7.17 -30.87 -7.72
N ILE A 105 -8.43 -31.25 -7.49
CA ILE A 105 -8.80 -32.61 -7.09
C ILE A 105 -8.43 -33.61 -8.19
N SER A 106 -8.77 -33.31 -9.45
CA SER A 106 -8.51 -34.21 -10.57
C SER A 106 -7.01 -34.40 -10.80
N GLY A 107 -6.23 -33.32 -10.70
CA GLY A 107 -4.77 -33.36 -10.80
C GLY A 107 -4.14 -34.22 -9.70
N ALA A 108 -4.59 -34.06 -8.45
CA ALA A 108 -4.10 -34.85 -7.32
C ALA A 108 -4.38 -36.35 -7.49
N ILE A 109 -5.58 -36.71 -7.96
CA ILE A 109 -5.95 -38.11 -8.23
C ILE A 109 -5.11 -38.69 -9.36
N ALA A 110 -4.96 -37.95 -10.47
CA ALA A 110 -4.18 -38.41 -11.62
C ALA A 110 -2.70 -38.64 -11.25
N ALA A 111 -2.08 -37.71 -10.54
CA ALA A 111 -0.71 -37.85 -10.06
C ALA A 111 -0.57 -39.06 -9.12
N SER A 112 -1.50 -39.23 -8.18
CA SER A 112 -1.51 -40.36 -7.25
C SER A 112 -1.64 -41.71 -7.97
N ALA A 113 -2.47 -41.78 -9.01
CA ALA A 113 -2.64 -43.00 -9.81
C ALA A 113 -1.37 -43.34 -10.62
N ILE A 114 -0.70 -42.34 -11.21
CA ILE A 114 0.56 -42.54 -11.94
C ILE A 114 1.64 -43.06 -11.00
N VAL A 115 1.82 -42.42 -9.84
CA VAL A 115 2.81 -42.86 -8.84
C VAL A 115 2.46 -44.25 -8.31
N GLY A 116 1.19 -44.52 -8.02
CA GLY A 116 0.73 -45.83 -7.58
C GLY A 116 0.99 -46.93 -8.61
N TYR A 117 0.75 -46.65 -9.90
CA TYR A 117 1.05 -47.58 -10.98
C TYR A 117 2.56 -47.88 -11.08
N GLN A 118 3.41 -46.85 -11.01
CA GLN A 118 4.87 -47.02 -11.04
C GLN A 118 5.37 -47.89 -9.88
N LEU A 119 4.80 -47.74 -8.68
CA LEU A 119 5.16 -48.56 -7.53
C LEU A 119 4.74 -50.03 -7.70
N LEU A 120 3.58 -50.29 -8.30
CA LEU A 120 3.12 -51.65 -8.60
C LEU A 120 4.01 -52.33 -9.65
N GLU A 121 4.39 -51.61 -10.70
CA GLU A 121 5.31 -52.10 -11.73
C GLU A 121 6.72 -52.37 -11.18
N LEU A 122 7.17 -51.62 -10.17
CA LEU A 122 8.50 -51.81 -9.56
C LEU A 122 8.58 -53.04 -8.63
N VAL A 123 7.44 -53.51 -8.12
CA VAL A 123 7.36 -54.68 -7.20
C VAL A 123 7.06 -55.99 -7.95
N ALA A 124 6.39 -55.90 -9.10
CA ALA A 124 6.09 -57.05 -9.99
C ALA A 124 7.32 -57.48 -10.80
#